data_AF-A0A2E1GQD2-F1
#
_entry.id   AF-A0A2E1GQD2-F1
#
_cell.length_a   1.000
_cell.length_b   1.000
_cell.length_c   1.000
_cell.angle_alpha   90.00
_cell.angle_beta   90.00
_cell.angle_gamma   90.00
#
_symmetry.space_group_name_H-M   'P 1'
#
loop_
_entity.id
_entity.type
_entity.pdbx_description
1 polymer ?
#
loop_
_entity_poly.entity_id
_entity_poly.type
_entity_poly.pdbx_seq_one_letter_code
_entity_poly.pdbx_strand_id
1 'polypeptide(L)'
;MALSTQLQAVNTMLGYIGEAPVNSISNTAELPVSAANAVSILDETSKEVQSNGWHFNTEREVTLSPSAADGTITLAADILQVDHEGTEDIDLVQRGTSLYDRKEKTDTFTKDIKVTVVKELPWDSLPEQARRYITLRATRYLQSRIVGSRELEALILRDEFAAKANLETSDNRNADRTIFDNYDTYTRVGINRTTSLF
;
A
#
# COMPACT_ATOMS: atom_id res chain seq x y z
N MET A 1 6.07 4.95 22.99
CA MET A 1 4.65 4.79 22.62
C MET A 1 4.55 3.47 21.88
N ALA A 2 3.88 2.47 22.45
CA ALA A 2 3.73 1.17 21.79
C ALA A 2 2.76 1.31 20.62
N LEU A 3 3.17 0.92 19.41
CA LEU A 3 2.29 0.90 18.25
C LEU A 3 1.19 -0.16 18.41
N SER A 4 0.05 0.02 17.76
CA SER A 4 -1.07 -0.92 17.83
C SER A 4 -0.68 -2.27 17.24
N THR A 5 -0.78 -3.33 18.04
CA THR A 5 -0.48 -4.70 17.56
C THR A 5 -1.62 -5.23 16.70
N GLN A 6 -1.35 -6.23 15.87
CA GLN A 6 -2.39 -6.87 15.05
C GLN A 6 -3.52 -7.44 15.93
N LEU A 7 -3.17 -8.01 17.10
CA LEU A 7 -4.15 -8.48 18.07
C LEU A 7 -5.05 -7.35 18.60
N GLN A 8 -4.48 -6.18 18.88
CA GLN A 8 -5.27 -5.02 19.33
C GLN A 8 -6.20 -4.49 18.22
N ALA A 9 -5.75 -4.52 16.96
CA ALA A 9 -6.58 -4.19 15.82
C ALA A 9 -7.77 -5.15 15.68
N VAL A 10 -7.52 -6.46 15.73
CA VAL A 10 -8.59 -7.49 15.69
C VAL A 10 -9.55 -7.34 16.86
N ASN A 11 -9.06 -7.13 18.07
CA ASN A 11 -9.92 -6.90 19.24
C ASN A 11 -10.74 -5.61 19.12
N THR A 12 -10.20 -4.57 18.48
CA THR A 12 -10.96 -3.37 18.15
C THR A 12 -12.10 -3.70 17.19
N MET A 13 -11.83 -4.47 16.12
CA MET A 13 -12.86 -4.89 15.16
C MET A 13 -13.99 -5.69 15.82
N LEU A 14 -13.64 -6.63 16.70
CA LEU A 14 -14.62 -7.42 17.48
C LEU A 14 -15.46 -6.55 18.42
N GLY A 15 -14.84 -5.55 19.05
CA GLY A 15 -15.54 -4.59 19.90
C GLY A 15 -16.64 -3.80 19.17
N TYR A 16 -16.43 -3.43 17.90
CA TYR A 16 -17.42 -2.72 17.10
C TYR A 16 -18.65 -3.58 16.74
N ILE A 17 -18.49 -4.90 16.66
CA ILE A 17 -19.61 -5.83 16.41
C ILE A 17 -20.22 -6.38 17.72
N GLY A 18 -19.72 -5.96 18.88
CA GLY A 18 -20.22 -6.38 20.19
C GLY A 18 -19.73 -7.76 20.64
N GLU A 19 -18.64 -8.26 20.07
CA GLU A 19 -18.07 -9.54 20.43
C GLU A 19 -16.96 -9.42 21.49
N ALA A 20 -16.72 -10.53 22.21
CA ALA A 20 -15.70 -10.59 23.24
C ALA A 20 -14.28 -10.57 22.61
N PRO A 21 -13.31 -9.90 23.26
CA PRO A 21 -11.93 -9.87 22.79
C PRO A 21 -11.27 -11.24 22.90
N VAL A 22 -10.31 -11.50 22.01
CA VAL A 22 -9.47 -12.70 21.99
C VAL A 22 -8.08 -12.43 22.56
N ASN A 23 -7.45 -13.47 23.11
CA ASN A 23 -6.12 -13.36 23.75
C ASN A 23 -4.95 -13.72 22.80
N SER A 24 -5.24 -14.35 21.67
CA SER A 24 -4.27 -14.73 20.64
C SER A 24 -4.94 -14.76 19.28
N ILE A 25 -4.17 -14.51 18.22
CA ILE A 25 -4.58 -14.66 16.81
C ILE A 25 -3.68 -15.65 16.06
N SER A 26 -2.81 -16.37 16.78
CA SER A 26 -1.79 -17.23 16.18
C SER A 26 -2.36 -18.50 15.53
N ASN A 27 -3.51 -18.97 15.99
CA ASN A 27 -4.18 -20.16 15.46
C ASN A 27 -5.61 -19.82 15.05
N THR A 28 -5.81 -19.45 13.79
CA THR A 28 -7.13 -19.07 13.26
C THR A 28 -8.15 -20.21 13.28
N ALA A 29 -7.73 -21.47 13.39
CA ALA A 29 -8.62 -22.63 13.47
C ALA A 29 -9.26 -22.82 14.86
N GLU A 30 -8.66 -22.27 15.92
CA GLU A 30 -9.19 -22.33 17.30
C GLU A 30 -10.00 -21.08 17.66
N LEU A 31 -10.03 -20.08 16.77
CA LEU A 31 -10.76 -18.85 16.98
C LEU A 31 -12.25 -19.01 16.67
N PRO A 32 -13.12 -18.22 17.33
CA PRO A 32 -14.48 -18.00 16.86
C PRO A 32 -14.48 -17.60 15.38
N VAL A 33 -15.49 -18.06 14.63
CA VAL A 33 -15.60 -17.81 13.17
C VAL A 33 -15.51 -16.31 12.84
N SER A 34 -16.10 -15.47 13.68
CA SER A 34 -16.02 -14.01 13.61
C SER A 34 -14.60 -13.46 13.74
N ALA A 35 -13.81 -13.97 14.69
CA ALA A 35 -12.42 -13.58 14.88
C ALA A 35 -11.51 -14.09 13.75
N ALA A 36 -11.74 -15.31 13.24
CA ALA A 36 -11.04 -15.83 12.07
C ALA A 36 -11.35 -14.99 10.81
N ASN A 37 -12.61 -14.59 10.63
CA ASN A 37 -13.02 -13.67 9.57
C ASN A 37 -12.38 -12.29 9.73
N ALA A 38 -12.31 -11.77 10.97
CA ALA A 38 -11.70 -10.48 11.25
C ALA A 38 -10.21 -10.45 10.86
N VAL A 39 -9.44 -11.49 11.20
CA VAL A 39 -8.03 -11.62 10.77
C VAL A 39 -7.92 -11.64 9.25
N SER A 40 -8.71 -12.49 8.59
CA SER A 40 -8.67 -12.62 7.12
C SER A 40 -9.03 -11.31 6.41
N ILE A 41 -10.05 -10.60 6.90
CA ILE A 41 -10.48 -9.30 6.36
C ILE A 41 -9.43 -8.23 6.63
N LEU A 42 -8.77 -8.26 7.80
CA LEU A 42 -7.71 -7.32 8.13
C LEU A 42 -6.53 -7.47 7.18
N ASP A 43 -6.10 -8.71 6.90
CA ASP A 43 -5.00 -9.00 5.99
C ASP A 43 -5.35 -8.63 4.53
N GLU A 44 -6.57 -8.95 4.08
CA GLU A 44 -7.10 -8.55 2.77
C GLU A 44 -7.11 -7.01 2.62
N THR A 45 -7.63 -6.31 3.63
CA THR A 45 -7.71 -4.84 3.63
C THR A 45 -6.31 -4.21 3.72
N SER A 46 -5.39 -4.82 4.47
CA SER A 46 -4.00 -4.36 4.56
C SER A 46 -3.34 -4.37 3.18
N LYS A 47 -3.48 -5.47 2.43
CA LYS A 47 -2.97 -5.57 1.06
C LYS A 47 -3.62 -4.55 0.13
N GLU A 48 -4.95 -4.39 0.21
CA GLU A 48 -5.70 -3.41 -0.59
C GLU A 48 -5.28 -1.95 -0.30
N VAL A 49 -4.99 -1.61 0.95
CA VAL A 49 -4.56 -0.25 1.31
C VAL A 49 -3.13 -0.01 0.85
N GLN A 50 -2.24 -0.98 1.07
CA GLN A 50 -0.83 -0.89 0.69
C GLN A 50 -0.63 -0.88 -0.83
N SER A 51 -1.49 -1.54 -1.60
CA SER A 51 -1.42 -1.55 -3.07
C SER A 51 -1.64 -0.17 -3.70
N ASN A 52 -2.17 0.81 -2.97
CA ASN A 52 -2.32 2.18 -3.50
C ASN A 52 -0.98 2.92 -3.66
N GLY A 53 0.10 2.42 -3.05
CA GLY A 53 1.41 3.09 -3.06
C GLY A 53 1.43 4.33 -2.14
N TRP A 54 1.96 4.16 -0.95
CA TRP A 54 2.21 5.21 0.03
C TRP A 54 3.70 5.50 0.15
N HIS A 55 4.07 6.65 0.70
CA HIS A 55 5.48 7.01 0.89
C HIS A 55 6.25 5.97 1.72
N PHE A 56 5.61 5.34 2.69
CA PHE A 56 6.27 4.37 3.57
C PHE A 56 6.52 3.00 2.92
N ASN A 57 5.79 2.64 1.84
CA ASN A 57 5.91 1.33 1.19
C ASN A 57 6.29 1.39 -0.29
N THR A 58 6.57 2.60 -0.79
CA THR A 58 7.09 2.82 -2.14
C THR A 58 8.60 3.02 -2.07
N GLU A 59 9.36 2.12 -2.68
CA GLU A 59 10.80 2.23 -2.82
C GLU A 59 11.16 2.61 -4.26
N ARG A 60 11.86 3.73 -4.44
CA ARG A 60 12.34 4.19 -5.73
C ARG A 60 13.76 3.71 -6.01
N GLU A 61 14.13 3.68 -7.29
CA GLU A 61 15.47 3.32 -7.76
C GLU A 61 15.95 1.91 -7.36
N VAL A 62 15.01 0.98 -7.14
CA VAL A 62 15.34 -0.41 -6.87
C VAL A 62 15.88 -1.04 -8.15
N THR A 63 17.10 -1.54 -8.08
CA THR A 63 17.75 -2.21 -9.21
C THR A 63 17.36 -3.68 -9.21
N LEU A 64 16.64 -4.10 -10.25
CA LEU A 64 16.31 -5.50 -10.48
C LEU A 64 17.28 -6.09 -11.49
N SER A 65 18.04 -7.09 -11.06
CA SER A 65 18.97 -7.81 -11.91
C SER A 65 18.33 -9.08 -12.48
N PRO A 66 18.48 -9.34 -13.79
CA PRO A 66 17.98 -10.57 -14.41
C PRO A 66 18.72 -11.80 -13.88
N SER A 67 18.00 -12.92 -13.78
CA SER A 67 18.58 -14.22 -13.44
C SER A 67 19.62 -14.62 -14.48
N ALA A 68 20.80 -15.06 -14.03
CA ALA A 68 21.89 -15.49 -14.90
C ALA A 68 21.57 -16.76 -15.71
N ALA A 69 20.53 -17.53 -15.32
CA ALA A 69 20.14 -18.76 -16.00
C ALA A 69 19.21 -18.50 -17.21
N ASP A 70 18.21 -17.63 -17.03
CA ASP A 70 17.10 -17.49 -18.00
C ASP A 70 16.91 -16.04 -18.49
N GLY A 71 17.64 -15.08 -17.94
CA GLY A 71 17.47 -13.65 -18.25
C GLY A 71 16.15 -13.06 -17.74
N THR A 72 15.37 -13.80 -16.96
CA THR A 72 14.08 -13.35 -16.40
C THR A 72 14.30 -12.63 -15.08
N ILE A 73 13.48 -11.61 -14.80
CA ILE A 73 13.44 -10.96 -13.50
C ILE A 73 12.24 -11.52 -12.74
N THR A 74 12.51 -12.34 -11.71
CA THR A 74 11.47 -12.84 -10.81
C THR A 74 11.24 -11.87 -9.67
N LEU A 75 9.99 -11.45 -9.51
CA LEU A 75 9.56 -10.59 -8.43
C LEU A 75 9.37 -11.41 -7.16
N ALA A 76 9.80 -10.86 -6.04
CA ALA A 76 9.57 -11.43 -4.73
C ALA A 76 8.08 -11.32 -4.35
N ALA A 77 7.59 -12.23 -3.51
CA ALA A 77 6.17 -12.35 -3.17
C ALA A 77 5.62 -11.17 -2.36
N ASP A 78 6.50 -10.34 -1.81
CA ASP A 78 6.22 -9.10 -1.11
C ASP A 78 6.03 -7.89 -2.06
N ILE A 79 6.30 -8.04 -3.36
CA ILE A 79 6.12 -6.93 -4.32
C ILE A 79 4.67 -6.92 -4.81
N LEU A 80 3.95 -5.83 -4.50
CA LEU A 80 2.55 -5.61 -4.88
C LEU A 80 2.40 -4.96 -6.26
N GLN A 81 3.30 -4.02 -6.57
CA GLN A 81 3.29 -3.30 -7.84
C GLN A 81 4.73 -2.94 -8.22
N VAL A 82 4.99 -2.97 -9.53
CA VAL A 82 6.24 -2.49 -10.12
C VAL A 82 5.89 -1.48 -11.18
N ASP A 83 6.58 -0.36 -11.16
CA ASP A 83 6.52 0.66 -12.19
C ASP A 83 7.94 1.06 -12.61
N HIS A 84 8.12 1.44 -13.86
CA HIS A 84 9.40 1.92 -14.34
C HIS A 84 9.45 3.45 -14.24
N GLU A 85 10.20 3.96 -13.28
CA GLU A 85 10.47 5.39 -13.14
C GLU A 85 11.82 5.70 -13.82
N GLY A 86 11.81 5.72 -15.16
CA GLY A 86 13.01 5.98 -15.95
C GLY A 86 12.72 6.65 -17.29
N THR A 87 13.74 7.35 -17.82
CA THR A 87 13.77 7.87 -19.20
C THR A 87 13.93 6.79 -20.26
N GLU A 88 14.12 5.53 -19.85
CA GLU A 88 14.18 4.42 -20.78
C GLU A 88 12.76 4.07 -21.21
N ASP A 89 12.57 3.97 -22.52
CA ASP A 89 11.28 3.82 -23.16
C ASP A 89 10.85 2.35 -23.08
N ILE A 90 10.71 1.84 -21.85
CA ILE A 90 10.42 0.45 -21.46
C ILE A 90 9.08 0.43 -20.70
N ASP A 91 8.14 -0.42 -21.12
CA ASP A 91 6.84 -0.59 -20.47
C ASP A 91 6.81 -1.93 -19.74
N LEU A 92 7.10 -1.90 -18.44
CA LEU A 92 7.16 -3.10 -17.60
C LEU A 92 5.80 -3.41 -16.99
N VAL A 93 5.36 -4.65 -17.15
CA VAL A 93 4.18 -5.18 -16.47
C VAL A 93 4.48 -6.52 -15.84
N GLN A 94 4.04 -6.71 -14.60
CA GLN A 94 4.11 -8.00 -13.93
C GLN A 94 3.12 -9.00 -14.56
N ARG A 95 3.62 -10.19 -14.93
CA ARG A 95 2.82 -11.34 -15.35
C ARG A 95 3.14 -12.53 -14.45
N GLY A 96 2.24 -12.82 -13.52
CA GLY A 96 2.50 -13.83 -12.49
C GLY A 96 3.67 -13.40 -11.60
N THR A 97 4.73 -14.20 -11.56
CA THR A 97 5.94 -13.95 -10.76
C THR A 97 7.06 -13.29 -11.55
N SER A 98 6.88 -13.05 -12.86
CA SER A 98 7.92 -12.51 -13.75
C SER A 98 7.53 -11.14 -14.29
N LEU A 99 8.53 -10.31 -14.55
CA LEU A 99 8.38 -9.06 -15.28
C LEU A 99 8.34 -9.32 -16.80
N TYR A 100 7.43 -8.62 -17.48
CA TYR A 100 7.28 -8.65 -18.93
C TYR A 100 7.39 -7.24 -19.50
N ASP A 101 8.23 -7.07 -20.51
CA ASP A 101 8.27 -5.83 -21.29
C ASP A 101 7.20 -5.89 -22.40
N ARG A 102 6.22 -4.99 -22.33
CA ARG A 102 5.14 -4.90 -23.32
C ARG A 102 5.56 -4.30 -24.65
N LYS A 103 6.63 -3.52 -24.68
CA LYS A 103 7.10 -2.84 -25.88
C LYS A 103 7.89 -3.78 -26.78
N GLU A 104 8.94 -4.40 -26.22
CA GLU A 104 9.74 -5.40 -26.92
C GLU A 104 9.08 -6.79 -26.92
N LYS A 105 8.00 -6.95 -26.15
CA LYS A 105 7.21 -8.18 -26.03
C LYS A 105 8.03 -9.39 -25.56
N THR A 106 9.02 -9.14 -24.71
CA THR A 106 9.95 -10.15 -24.20
C THR A 106 9.88 -10.28 -22.68
N ASP A 107 10.17 -11.48 -22.18
CA ASP A 107 10.35 -11.79 -20.76
C ASP A 107 11.84 -11.80 -20.35
N THR A 108 12.75 -11.58 -21.31
CA THR A 108 14.20 -11.63 -21.10
C THR A 108 14.82 -10.24 -21.08
N PHE A 109 15.58 -9.96 -20.03
CA PHE A 109 16.30 -8.72 -19.83
C PHE A 109 17.81 -8.98 -19.86
N THR A 110 18.54 -8.15 -20.59
CA THR A 110 20.00 -8.26 -20.76
C THR A 110 20.78 -7.26 -19.89
N LYS A 111 20.08 -6.32 -19.27
CA LYS A 111 20.64 -5.26 -18.43
C LYS A 111 19.84 -5.15 -17.14
N ASP A 112 20.50 -4.64 -16.11
CA ASP A 112 19.83 -4.27 -14.86
C ASP A 112 18.87 -3.11 -15.12
N ILE A 113 17.66 -3.21 -14.57
CA ILE A 113 16.63 -2.17 -14.72
C ILE A 113 16.34 -1.54 -13.38
N LYS A 114 16.30 -0.21 -13.36
CA LYS A 114 15.82 0.55 -12.20
C LYS A 114 14.31 0.67 -12.26
N VAL A 115 13.65 0.31 -11.18
CA VAL A 115 12.19 0.38 -11.05
C VAL A 115 11.81 0.99 -9.72
N THR A 116 10.59 1.50 -9.67
CA THR A 116 9.91 1.87 -8.44
C THR A 116 8.97 0.74 -8.07
N VAL A 117 9.13 0.22 -6.85
CA VAL A 117 8.38 -0.94 -6.37
C VAL A 117 7.54 -0.55 -5.16
N VAL A 118 6.33 -1.09 -5.11
CA VAL A 118 5.46 -1.02 -3.93
C VAL A 118 5.56 -2.36 -3.22
N LYS A 119 6.04 -2.37 -1.97
CA LYS A 119 6.17 -3.59 -1.17
C LYS A 119 5.04 -3.73 -0.16
N GLU A 120 4.70 -4.98 0.14
CA GLU A 120 3.86 -5.37 1.26
C GLU A 120 4.72 -5.39 2.53
N LEU A 121 4.43 -4.47 3.44
CA LEU A 121 5.07 -4.42 4.74
C LEU A 121 4.27 -5.23 5.77
N PRO A 122 4.95 -5.93 6.69
CA PRO A 122 4.30 -6.59 7.79
C PRO A 122 3.66 -5.56 8.74
N TRP A 123 2.62 -5.98 9.47
CA TRP A 123 1.85 -5.09 10.35
C TRP A 123 2.73 -4.27 11.30
N ASP A 124 3.77 -4.88 11.86
CA ASP A 124 4.67 -4.25 12.82
C ASP A 124 5.58 -3.16 12.22
N SER A 125 5.74 -3.13 10.89
CA SER A 125 6.49 -2.09 10.19
C SER A 125 5.62 -0.94 9.67
N LEU A 126 4.29 -1.04 9.80
CA LEU A 126 3.38 0.02 9.35
C LEU A 126 3.35 1.19 10.34
N PRO A 127 3.19 2.44 9.85
CA PRO A 127 2.97 3.60 10.72
C PRO A 127 1.60 3.52 11.41
N GLU A 128 1.48 4.10 12.60
CA GLU A 128 0.26 4.03 13.42
C GLU A 128 -0.98 4.58 12.70
N GLN A 129 -0.81 5.62 11.88
CA GLN A 129 -1.87 6.22 11.07
C GLN A 129 -2.41 5.22 10.04
N ALA A 130 -1.53 4.42 9.41
CA ALA A 130 -1.92 3.40 8.46
C ALA A 130 -2.63 2.24 9.16
N ARG A 131 -2.09 1.78 10.31
CA ARG A 131 -2.74 0.75 11.13
C ARG A 131 -4.16 1.14 11.49
N ARG A 132 -4.36 2.37 11.99
CA ARG A 132 -5.67 2.88 12.38
C ARG A 132 -6.65 2.92 11.20
N TYR A 133 -6.20 3.38 10.03
CA TYR A 133 -7.03 3.43 8.83
C TYR A 133 -7.41 2.01 8.36
N ILE A 134 -6.44 1.10 8.27
CA ILE A 134 -6.67 -0.30 7.87
C ILE A 134 -7.64 -0.98 8.84
N THR A 135 -7.47 -0.81 10.15
CA THR A 135 -8.38 -1.38 11.15
C THR A 135 -9.81 -0.88 10.96
N LEU A 136 -10.03 0.44 10.83
CA LEU A 136 -11.38 0.98 10.68
C LEU A 136 -12.05 0.54 9.37
N ARG A 137 -11.29 0.51 8.27
CA ARG A 137 -11.78 0.03 6.97
C ARG A 137 -12.11 -1.46 7.02
N ALA A 138 -11.26 -2.26 7.66
CA ALA A 138 -11.50 -3.69 7.88
C ALA A 138 -12.74 -3.91 8.77
N THR A 139 -12.92 -3.10 9.82
CA THR A 139 -14.13 -3.13 10.66
C THR A 139 -15.39 -2.86 9.84
N ARG A 140 -15.36 -1.90 8.90
CA ARG A 140 -16.50 -1.62 8.01
C ARG A 140 -16.87 -2.85 7.18
N TYR A 141 -15.88 -3.51 6.57
CA TYR A 141 -16.12 -4.74 5.81
C TYR A 141 -16.61 -5.89 6.69
N LEU A 142 -16.04 -6.08 7.88
CA LEU A 142 -16.47 -7.08 8.85
C LEU A 142 -17.93 -6.86 9.26
N GLN A 143 -18.28 -5.62 9.60
CA GLN A 143 -19.62 -5.24 10.01
C GLN A 143 -20.62 -5.47 8.87
N SER A 144 -20.26 -5.11 7.63
CA SER A 144 -21.09 -5.30 6.45
C SER A 144 -21.32 -6.79 6.15
N ARG A 145 -20.28 -7.63 6.30
CA ARG A 145 -20.34 -9.08 6.03
C ARG A 145 -21.07 -9.87 7.13
N ILE A 146 -20.95 -9.48 8.41
CA ILE A 146 -21.50 -10.25 9.54
C ILE A 146 -22.84 -9.69 10.04
N VAL A 147 -22.95 -8.38 10.24
CA VAL A 147 -24.09 -7.74 10.92
C VAL A 147 -25.06 -7.11 9.93
N GLY A 148 -24.55 -6.37 8.94
CA GLY A 148 -25.35 -5.73 7.89
C GLY A 148 -26.20 -4.54 8.34
N SER A 149 -25.91 -3.90 9.48
CA SER A 149 -26.62 -2.69 9.94
C SER A 149 -26.05 -1.42 9.29
N ARG A 150 -26.91 -0.63 8.65
CA ARG A 150 -26.51 0.61 7.96
C ARG A 150 -26.11 1.73 8.93
N GLU A 151 -26.70 1.76 10.12
CA GLU A 151 -26.44 2.78 11.14
C GLU A 151 -25.03 2.64 11.70
N LEU A 152 -24.61 1.41 12.03
CA LEU A 152 -23.26 1.12 12.48
C LEU A 152 -22.23 1.37 11.37
N GLU A 153 -22.56 0.99 10.13
CA GLU A 153 -21.71 1.24 8.97
C GLU A 153 -21.47 2.75 8.77
N ALA A 154 -22.52 3.57 8.86
CA ALA A 154 -22.40 5.03 8.73
C ALA A 154 -21.52 5.67 9.82
N LEU A 155 -21.58 5.16 11.06
CA LEU A 155 -20.73 5.61 12.15
C LEU A 155 -19.26 5.27 11.87
N ILE A 156 -18.98 4.02 11.49
CA ILE A 156 -17.62 3.55 11.18
C ILE A 156 -17.05 4.33 9.98
N LEU A 157 -17.87 4.59 8.96
CA LEU A 157 -17.46 5.33 7.76
C LEU A 157 -17.01 6.76 8.07
N ARG A 158 -17.66 7.45 9.03
CA ARG A 158 -17.22 8.78 9.47
C ARG A 158 -15.84 8.72 10.15
N ASP A 159 -15.62 7.72 11.01
CA ASP A 159 -14.35 7.55 11.70
C ASP A 159 -13.24 7.11 10.72
N GLU A 160 -13.57 6.26 9.75
CA GLU A 160 -12.68 5.86 8.64
C GLU A 160 -12.27 7.08 7.81
N PHE A 161 -13.19 7.98 7.47
CA PHE A 161 -12.88 9.18 6.69
C PHE A 161 -11.89 10.09 7.43
N ALA A 162 -12.08 10.27 8.74
CA ALA A 162 -11.13 11.02 9.58
C ALA A 162 -9.76 10.33 9.65
N ALA A 163 -9.72 9.00 9.77
CA ALA A 163 -8.47 8.24 9.76
C ALA A 163 -7.75 8.31 8.42
N LYS A 164 -8.48 8.26 7.30
CA LYS A 164 -7.94 8.45 5.95
C LYS A 164 -7.31 9.84 5.78
N ALA A 165 -8.02 10.89 6.19
CA ALA A 165 -7.49 12.26 6.13
C ALA A 165 -6.21 12.42 6.96
N ASN A 166 -6.12 11.77 8.13
CA ASN A 166 -4.91 11.77 8.95
C ASN A 166 -3.75 11.01 8.29
N LEU A 167 -4.04 9.87 7.64
CA LEU A 167 -3.04 9.12 6.88
C LEU A 167 -2.51 9.95 5.71
N GLU A 168 -3.38 10.57 4.91
CA GLU A 168 -3.01 11.45 3.81
C GLU A 168 -2.22 12.66 4.30
N THR A 169 -2.61 13.26 5.43
CA THR A 169 -1.85 14.37 6.02
C THR A 169 -0.45 13.94 6.44
N SER A 170 -0.32 12.75 7.04
CA SER A 170 0.98 12.20 7.43
C SER A 170 1.83 11.85 6.21
N ASP A 171 1.25 11.27 5.16
CA ASP A 171 1.94 10.95 3.92
C ASP A 171 2.45 12.22 3.24
N ASN A 172 1.60 13.23 3.09
CA ASN A 172 1.98 14.51 2.49
C ASN A 172 3.09 15.23 3.26
N ARG A 173 3.08 15.17 4.60
CA ARG A 173 4.13 15.74 5.45
C ARG A 173 5.46 15.01 5.35
N ASN A 174 5.44 13.70 5.11
CA ASN A 174 6.65 12.88 5.04
C ASN A 174 7.23 12.81 3.63
N ALA A 175 6.37 12.89 2.61
CA ALA A 175 6.74 12.79 1.21
C ALA A 175 7.32 14.10 0.65
N ASP A 176 7.39 15.18 1.45
CA ASP A 176 7.93 16.50 1.08
C ASP A 176 7.52 16.95 -0.32
N ARG A 177 6.26 16.70 -0.68
CA ARG A 177 5.75 16.95 -2.03
C ARG A 177 5.69 18.46 -2.25
N THR A 178 6.59 18.98 -3.09
CA THR A 178 6.59 20.38 -3.51
C THR A 178 6.22 20.49 -4.98
N ILE A 179 5.41 21.50 -5.31
CA ILE A 179 5.05 21.83 -6.70
C ILE A 179 6.19 22.58 -7.42
N PHE A 180 7.20 23.05 -6.69
CA PHE A 180 8.25 23.91 -7.23
C PHE A 180 9.45 23.14 -7.80
N ASP A 181 9.55 21.83 -7.54
CA ASP A 181 10.65 20.99 -8.01
C ASP A 181 10.26 20.17 -9.25
N ASN A 182 9.07 20.41 -9.82
CA ASN A 182 8.61 19.75 -11.03
C ASN A 182 8.83 20.64 -12.27
N TYR A 183 9.60 20.13 -13.24
CA TYR A 183 9.93 20.82 -14.50
C TYR A 183 8.69 21.29 -15.29
N ASP A 184 7.59 20.53 -15.27
CA ASP A 184 6.34 20.90 -15.95
C ASP A 184 5.58 22.01 -15.21
N THR A 185 5.81 22.16 -13.91
CA THR A 185 5.25 23.27 -13.13
C THR A 185 6.11 24.52 -13.27
N TYR A 186 7.44 24.36 -13.36
CA TYR A 186 8.39 25.44 -13.68
C TYR A 186 8.07 26.11 -15.03
N THR A 187 7.75 25.33 -16.07
CA THR A 187 7.42 25.87 -17.40
C THR A 187 6.05 26.56 -17.47
N ARG A 188 5.08 26.16 -16.63
CA ARG A 188 3.72 26.73 -16.62
C ARG A 188 3.52 27.89 -15.66
N VAL A 189 4.25 27.93 -14.55
CA VAL A 189 4.21 29.02 -13.56
C VAL A 189 5.33 30.06 -13.82
N GLY A 190 6.34 29.69 -14.60
CA GLY A 190 7.44 30.55 -15.04
C GLY A 190 6.96 31.69 -15.93
N ILE A 191 6.77 32.87 -15.32
CA ILE A 191 6.74 34.17 -15.99
C ILE A 191 7.94 34.25 -16.94
N ASN A 192 7.66 34.36 -18.26
CA ASN A 192 8.59 34.66 -19.35
C ASN A 192 9.86 35.39 -18.89
N ARG A 193 10.93 34.66 -18.55
CA ARG A 193 12.27 35.21 -18.48
C ARG A 193 12.94 34.86 -19.79
N THR A 194 12.96 35.84 -20.70
CA THR A 194 13.76 35.83 -21.92
C THR A 194 15.18 35.38 -21.60
N THR A 195 15.58 34.23 -22.12
CA THR A 195 16.96 33.74 -22.14
C THR A 195 17.74 34.54 -23.19
N SER A 196 18.17 35.75 -22.83
CA SER A 196 19.28 36.41 -23.51
C SER A 196 20.34 36.75 -22.45
N LEU A 197 21.35 35.90 -22.36
CA LEU A 197 22.63 36.24 -21.74
C LEU A 197 23.71 36.08 -22.80
N PHE A 198 24.52 37.13 -22.91
CA PHE A 198 25.71 37.28 -23.73
C PHE A 198 26.75 36.18 -23.49
#